data_AF-A0A7K4H830-F1
#
_entry.id   AF-A0A7K4H830-F1
#
_cell.length_a   1.000
_cell.length_b   1.000
_cell.length_c   1.000
_cell.angle_alpha   90.00
_cell.angle_beta   90.00
_cell.angle_gamma   90.00
#
_symmetry.space_group_name_H-M   'P 1'
#
loop_
_entity.id
_entity.type
_entity.pdbx_description
1 polymer ?
#
loop_
_entity_poly.entity_id
_entity_poly.type
_entity_poly.pdbx_seq_one_letter_code
_entity_poly.pdbx_strand_id
1 'polypeptide(L)'
;MKNKFSPEIQTEINEIITKIQKWKNIFEYKIELYFDGWAIFLRENNVYPRFITIFKSYDANTYLIKSFEVSLKDFQKEEFKELYSIENLNSINDLLEELKDIIYGKDLIKEASNLYNNMFLN
;
A
#
# COMPACT_ATOMS: atom_id res chain seq x y z
N MET A 1 -8.54 -3.24 -24.71
CA MET A 1 -7.64 -3.55 -23.58
C MET A 1 -6.51 -2.54 -23.61
N LYS A 2 -6.36 -1.70 -22.58
CA LYS A 2 -5.09 -0.98 -22.41
C LYS A 2 -3.98 -2.02 -22.27
N ASN A 3 -2.93 -1.89 -23.05
CA ASN A 3 -1.83 -2.85 -23.04
C ASN A 3 -1.05 -2.65 -21.73
N LYS A 4 -0.80 -3.72 -20.97
CA LYS A 4 0.01 -3.72 -19.74
C LYS A 4 1.40 -3.09 -19.91
N PHE A 5 1.87 -2.99 -21.15
CA PHE A 5 3.12 -2.34 -21.55
C PHE A 5 2.94 -0.97 -22.18
N SER A 6 1.76 -0.35 -22.08
CA SER A 6 1.55 0.99 -22.63
C SER A 6 2.51 2.00 -21.99
N PRO A 7 3.06 2.95 -22.77
CA PRO A 7 3.95 3.98 -22.24
C PRO A 7 3.33 4.79 -21.10
N GLU A 8 2.01 4.99 -21.13
CA GLU A 8 1.28 5.73 -20.12
C GLU A 8 1.31 5.01 -18.76
N ILE A 9 1.03 3.70 -18.75
CA ILE A 9 1.08 2.88 -17.53
C ILE A 9 2.51 2.81 -16.99
N GLN A 10 3.50 2.65 -17.86
CA GLN A 10 4.91 2.62 -17.42
C GLN A 10 5.36 3.95 -16.83
N THR A 11 4.98 5.07 -17.45
CA THR A 11 5.26 6.42 -16.95
C THR A 11 4.66 6.61 -15.57
N GLU A 12 3.40 6.22 -15.40
CA GLU A 12 2.68 6.31 -14.13
C GLU A 12 3.35 5.49 -13.03
N ILE A 13 3.65 4.21 -13.29
CA ILE A 13 4.35 3.33 -12.34
C ILE A 13 5.73 3.90 -11.99
N ASN A 14 6.48 4.41 -12.98
CA ASN A 14 7.80 5.00 -12.76
C ASN A 14 7.76 6.26 -11.89
N GLU A 15 6.71 7.09 -12.02
CA GLU A 15 6.51 8.25 -11.17
C GLU A 15 6.34 7.83 -9.71
N ILE A 16 5.52 6.81 -9.45
CA ILE A 16 5.29 6.27 -8.10
C ILE A 16 6.59 5.68 -7.53
N ILE A 17 7.32 4.87 -8.31
CA ILE A 17 8.59 4.26 -7.88
C ILE A 17 9.61 5.33 -7.51
N THR A 18 9.74 6.37 -8.31
CA THR A 18 10.70 7.46 -8.06
C THR A 18 10.46 8.11 -6.70
N LYS A 19 9.20 8.17 -6.25
CA LYS A 19 8.87 8.65 -4.90
C LYS A 19 9.16 7.60 -3.84
N ILE A 20 8.76 6.34 -4.08
CA ILE A 20 9.03 5.19 -3.18
C ILE A 20 10.51 5.05 -2.86
N GLN A 21 11.40 5.28 -3.84
CA GLN A 21 12.85 5.18 -3.67
C GLN A 21 13.42 6.04 -2.54
N LYS A 22 12.71 7.09 -2.11
CA LYS A 22 13.08 7.89 -0.93
C LYS A 22 13.07 7.08 0.37
N TRP A 23 12.27 6.01 0.41
CA TRP A 23 12.11 5.13 1.57
C TRP A 23 12.72 3.74 1.35
N LYS A 24 13.61 3.57 0.36
CA LYS A 24 14.24 2.28 0.02
C LYS A 24 15.00 1.60 1.18
N ASN A 25 15.40 2.36 2.19
CA ASN A 25 16.09 1.82 3.38
C ASN A 25 15.11 1.25 4.41
N ILE A 26 13.82 1.59 4.30
CA ILE A 26 12.75 1.19 5.21
C ILE A 26 11.88 0.11 4.54
N PHE A 27 11.58 0.29 3.26
CA PHE A 27 10.74 -0.60 2.48
C PHE A 27 11.48 -1.16 1.26
N GLU A 28 11.37 -2.47 1.07
CA GLU A 28 11.54 -3.11 -0.22
C GLU A 28 10.24 -3.01 -1.03
N TYR A 29 10.34 -2.94 -2.35
CA TYR A 29 9.16 -2.91 -3.21
C TYR A 29 9.20 -3.96 -4.32
N LYS A 30 8.02 -4.44 -4.72
CA LYS A 30 7.80 -5.35 -5.83
C LYS A 30 6.65 -4.85 -6.68
N ILE A 31 6.76 -4.96 -8.00
CA ILE A 31 5.71 -4.59 -8.94
C ILE A 31 5.19 -5.85 -9.57
N GLU A 32 3.87 -5.99 -9.65
CA GLU A 32 3.22 -7.05 -10.40
C GLU A 32 2.21 -6.47 -11.40
N LEU A 33 2.23 -7.02 -12.61
CA LEU A 33 1.30 -6.67 -13.68
C LEU A 33 0.32 -7.84 -13.86
N TYR A 34 -0.97 -7.56 -13.69
CA TYR A 34 -2.05 -8.50 -13.85
C TYR A 34 -2.77 -8.31 -15.19
N PHE A 35 -3.78 -9.13 -15.45
CA PHE A 35 -4.56 -9.01 -16.69
C PHE A 35 -5.49 -7.78 -16.66
N ASP A 36 -5.91 -7.35 -15.47
CA ASP A 36 -6.90 -6.30 -15.21
C ASP A 36 -6.32 -5.04 -14.55
N GLY A 37 -5.03 -5.04 -14.22
CA GLY A 37 -4.39 -3.92 -13.54
C GLY A 37 -2.94 -4.17 -13.18
N TRP A 38 -2.44 -3.35 -12.26
CA TRP A 38 -1.10 -3.49 -11.69
C TRP A 38 -1.14 -3.24 -10.19
N ALA A 39 -0.17 -3.81 -9.48
CA ALA A 39 0.05 -3.55 -8.08
C ALA A 39 1.51 -3.22 -7.78
N ILE A 40 1.71 -2.36 -6.79
CA ILE A 40 3.01 -2.11 -6.15
C ILE A 40 2.87 -2.55 -4.70
N PHE A 41 3.72 -3.48 -4.31
CA PHE A 41 3.83 -3.99 -2.96
C PHE A 41 5.04 -3.38 -2.29
N LEU A 42 4.87 -2.99 -1.03
CA LEU A 42 5.91 -2.42 -0.18
C LEU A 42 5.97 -3.26 1.09
N ARG A 43 7.13 -3.83 1.38
CA ARG A 43 7.37 -4.64 2.58
C ARG A 43 8.39 -3.93 3.46
N GLU A 44 8.04 -3.71 4.72
CA GLU A 44 8.94 -3.08 5.68
C GLU A 44 10.02 -4.07 6.13
N ASN A 45 11.28 -3.61 6.18
CA ASN A 45 12.42 -4.50 6.35
C ASN A 45 12.71 -4.84 7.82
N ASN A 46 12.71 -3.86 8.72
CA ASN A 46 13.49 -3.97 9.98
C ASN A 46 12.81 -3.48 11.27
N VAL A 47 11.67 -2.80 11.20
CA VAL A 47 11.10 -2.13 12.39
C VAL A 47 9.81 -2.80 12.86
N TYR A 48 8.89 -3.00 11.95
CA TYR A 48 7.60 -3.62 12.23
C TYR A 48 7.13 -4.26 10.91
N PRO A 49 6.65 -5.51 10.92
CA PRO A 49 6.37 -6.25 9.70
C PRO A 49 5.09 -5.70 9.03
N ARG A 50 5.22 -4.56 8.34
CA ARG A 50 4.13 -3.97 7.55
C ARG A 50 4.23 -4.33 6.09
N PHE A 51 3.05 -4.43 5.50
CA PHE A 51 2.89 -4.60 4.07
C PHE A 51 1.91 -3.55 3.55
N ILE A 52 2.34 -2.72 2.61
CA ILE A 52 1.51 -1.71 1.96
C ILE A 52 1.31 -2.14 0.50
N THR A 53 0.07 -2.11 0.02
CA THR A 53 -0.29 -2.43 -1.35
C THR A 53 -0.94 -1.23 -2.01
N ILE A 54 -0.43 -0.86 -3.17
CA ILE A 54 -1.07 0.08 -4.10
C ILE A 54 -1.58 -0.73 -5.28
N PHE A 55 -2.83 -0.54 -5.66
CA PHE A 55 -3.43 -1.22 -6.81
C PHE A 55 -4.17 -0.23 -7.69
N LYS A 56 -4.14 -0.47 -9.00
CA LYS A 56 -4.98 0.23 -9.97
C LYS A 56 -5.38 -0.71 -11.11
N SER A 57 -6.67 -0.76 -11.40
CA SER A 57 -7.18 -1.43 -12.60
C SER A 57 -6.91 -0.60 -13.85
N TYR A 58 -6.65 -1.23 -14.99
CA TYR A 58 -6.45 -0.54 -16.26
C TYR A 58 -7.67 0.25 -16.74
N ASP A 59 -8.86 -0.23 -16.38
CA ASP A 59 -10.14 0.37 -16.74
C ASP A 59 -10.64 1.38 -15.69
N ALA A 60 -9.98 1.46 -14.53
CA ALA A 60 -10.26 2.42 -13.49
C ALA A 60 -9.33 3.64 -13.58
N ASN A 61 -9.88 4.82 -13.26
CA ASN A 61 -9.11 6.06 -13.13
C ASN A 61 -8.69 6.36 -11.69
N THR A 62 -8.88 5.40 -10.79
CA THR A 62 -8.61 5.59 -9.35
C THR A 62 -7.63 4.56 -8.82
N TYR A 63 -6.96 4.91 -7.72
CA TYR A 63 -6.06 4.03 -6.99
C TYR A 63 -6.74 3.48 -5.73
N LEU A 64 -6.33 2.28 -5.37
CA LEU A 64 -6.56 1.64 -4.08
C LEU A 64 -5.24 1.61 -3.32
N ILE A 65 -5.25 1.97 -2.04
CA ILE A 65 -4.13 1.74 -1.14
C ILE A 65 -4.60 1.01 0.12
N LYS A 66 -3.84 0.00 0.53
CA LYS A 66 -4.08 -0.79 1.73
C LYS A 66 -2.79 -0.98 2.53
N SER A 67 -2.89 -1.00 3.86
CA SER A 67 -1.80 -1.34 4.77
C SER A 67 -2.19 -2.51 5.67
N PHE A 68 -1.24 -3.40 5.92
CA PHE A 68 -1.42 -4.62 6.70
C PHE A 68 -0.31 -4.77 7.73
N GLU A 69 -0.67 -5.25 8.91
CA GLU A 69 0.25 -5.90 9.83
C GLU A 69 0.44 -7.35 9.35
N VAL A 70 1.69 -7.80 9.30
CA VAL A 70 2.06 -9.17 8.96
C VAL A 70 2.55 -9.87 10.21
N SER A 71 1.94 -11.00 10.55
CA SER A 71 2.38 -11.86 11.64
C SER A 71 2.64 -13.28 11.12
N LEU A 72 3.43 -14.07 11.86
CA LEU A 72 3.67 -15.47 11.55
C LEU A 72 2.83 -16.35 12.47
N LYS A 73 1.83 -17.01 11.91
CA LYS A 73 1.10 -18.06 12.61
C LYS A 73 1.93 -19.33 12.65
N ASP A 74 2.08 -19.86 13.86
CA ASP A 74 2.83 -21.08 14.16
C ASP A 74 4.24 -21.09 13.56
N PHE A 75 4.85 -19.91 13.40
CA PHE A 75 6.16 -19.71 12.76
C PHE A 75 6.28 -20.20 11.31
N GLN A 76 5.15 -20.47 10.62
CA GLN A 76 5.15 -21.08 9.29
C GLN A 76 4.35 -20.30 8.25
N LYS A 77 3.24 -19.68 8.64
CA LYS A 77 2.31 -19.04 7.69
C LYS A 77 2.17 -17.57 8.00
N GLU A 78 2.36 -16.72 6.99
CA GLU A 78 2.05 -15.30 7.11
C GLU A 78 0.52 -15.10 7.23
N GLU A 79 0.12 -14.37 8.26
CA GLU A 79 -1.23 -13.82 8.43
C GLU A 79 -1.17 -12.32 8.25
N PHE A 80 -2.15 -11.78 7.52
CA PHE A 80 -2.24 -10.37 7.18
C PHE A 80 -3.48 -9.81 7.86
N LYS A 81 -3.27 -8.84 8.75
CA LYS A 81 -4.35 -8.08 9.38
C LYS A 81 -4.40 -6.70 8.73
N GLU A 82 -5.51 -6.36 8.08
CA GLU A 82 -5.69 -5.03 7.50
C GLU A 82 -5.70 -3.97 8.62
N LEU A 83 -4.85 -2.96 8.49
CA LEU A 83 -4.77 -1.80 9.39
C LEU A 83 -5.48 -0.59 8.79
N TYR A 84 -5.42 -0.48 7.46
CA TYR A 84 -5.86 0.71 6.76
C TYR A 84 -6.24 0.38 5.33
N SER A 85 -7.30 1.03 4.84
CA SER A 85 -7.68 1.01 3.44
C SER A 85 -8.28 2.36 3.05
N ILE A 86 -7.89 2.86 1.88
CA ILE A 86 -8.63 3.85 1.12
C ILE A 86 -8.87 3.31 -0.28
N GLU A 87 -10.12 3.46 -0.70
CA GLU A 87 -10.55 3.22 -2.07
C GLU A 87 -10.78 4.56 -2.77
N ASN A 88 -10.64 4.57 -4.10
CA ASN A 88 -11.03 5.70 -4.96
C ASN A 88 -10.18 6.99 -4.83
N LEU A 89 -8.85 6.87 -4.72
CA LEU A 89 -7.94 8.00 -4.87
C LEU A 89 -7.91 8.44 -6.34
N ASN A 90 -8.25 9.70 -6.64
CA ASN A 90 -8.52 10.13 -8.02
C ASN A 90 -7.30 10.67 -8.76
N SER A 91 -6.19 10.93 -8.06
CA SER A 91 -4.96 11.41 -8.66
C SER A 91 -3.73 10.77 -8.06
N ILE A 92 -2.63 10.79 -8.81
CA ILE A 92 -1.33 10.34 -8.33
C ILE A 92 -0.84 11.17 -7.13
N ASN A 93 -1.20 12.45 -7.05
CA ASN A 93 -0.83 13.30 -5.93
C ASN A 93 -1.52 12.84 -4.64
N ASP A 94 -2.83 12.56 -4.72
CA ASP A 94 -3.58 12.04 -3.56
C ASP A 94 -2.99 10.70 -3.10
N LEU A 95 -2.63 9.83 -4.04
CA LEU A 95 -1.95 8.57 -3.73
C LEU A 95 -0.61 8.79 -3.02
N LEU A 96 0.22 9.70 -3.53
CA LEU A 96 1.55 9.93 -2.98
C LEU A 96 1.52 10.61 -1.61
N GLU A 97 0.56 11.49 -1.37
CA GLU A 97 0.30 12.08 -0.06
C GLU A 97 -0.16 11.01 0.93
N GLU A 98 -1.13 10.19 0.53
CA GLU A 98 -1.65 9.12 1.38
C GLU A 98 -0.59 8.06 1.70
N LEU A 99 0.19 7.65 0.69
CA LEU A 99 1.31 6.74 0.87
C LEU A 99 2.35 7.28 1.87
N LYS A 100 2.69 8.57 1.75
CA LYS A 100 3.63 9.23 2.66
C LYS A 100 3.10 9.20 4.08
N ASP A 101 1.82 9.51 4.28
CA ASP A 101 1.21 9.51 5.60
C ASP A 101 1.16 8.10 6.22
N ILE A 102 0.85 7.07 5.43
CA ILE A 102 0.89 5.66 5.87
C ILE A 102 2.32 5.26 6.26
N ILE A 103 3.33 5.61 5.45
CA ILE A 103 4.74 5.35 5.78
C ILE A 103 5.11 6.01 7.12
N TYR A 104 4.59 7.21 7.40
CA TYR A 104 4.77 7.91 8.68
C TYR A 104 3.84 7.43 9.81
N GLY A 105 3.05 6.38 9.60
CA GLY A 105 2.32 5.68 10.66
C GLY A 105 0.86 6.09 10.83
N LYS A 106 0.25 6.77 9.86
CA LYS A 106 -1.20 7.08 9.87
C LYS A 106 -2.06 5.83 10.05
N ASP A 107 -1.67 4.71 9.43
CA ASP A 107 -2.31 3.41 9.57
C ASP A 107 -2.27 2.88 11.02
N LEU A 108 -1.08 2.92 11.64
CA LEU A 108 -0.85 2.48 13.01
C LEU A 108 -1.63 3.31 14.02
N ILE A 109 -1.60 4.64 13.88
CA ILE A 109 -2.30 5.56 14.78
C ILE A 109 -3.81 5.32 14.71
N LYS A 110 -4.35 5.11 13.51
CA LYS A 110 -5.77 4.84 13.31
C LYS A 110 -6.18 3.52 13.97
N GLU A 111 -5.40 2.46 13.77
CA GLU A 111 -5.68 1.16 14.40
C GLU A 111 -5.60 1.26 15.93
N ALA A 112 -4.56 1.89 16.48
CA ALA A 112 -4.42 2.09 17.91
C ALA A 112 -5.61 2.87 18.51
N SER A 113 -6.08 3.90 17.81
CA SER A 113 -7.25 4.69 18.22
C SER A 113 -8.53 3.86 18.21
N ASN A 114 -8.72 3.01 17.19
CA ASN A 114 -9.87 2.11 17.11
C ASN A 114 -9.87 1.08 18.25
N LEU A 115 -8.71 0.49 18.56
CA LEU A 115 -8.56 -0.45 19.67
C LEU A 115 -8.87 0.21 21.01
N TYR A 116 -8.37 1.42 21.23
CA TYR A 116 -8.66 2.19 22.45
C TYR A 116 -10.16 2.43 22.62
N ASN A 117 -10.84 2.91 21.57
CA ASN A 117 -12.28 3.15 21.62
C ASN A 117 -13.06 1.87 21.90
N ASN A 118 -12.66 0.75 21.30
CA ASN A 118 -13.34 -0.53 21.49
C ASN A 118 -13.16 -1.13 22.89
N MET A 119 -12.04 -0.87 23.57
CA MET A 119 -11.75 -1.41 24.90
C MET A 119 -12.32 -0.59 26.06
N PHE A 120 -12.47 0.73 25.89
CA PHE A 120 -12.77 1.64 27.00
C PHE A 120 -14.06 2.43 26.85
N LEU A 121 -14.69 2.44 25.66
CA LEU A 121 -15.93 3.19 25.40
C LEU A 121 -17.13 2.31 25.01
N ASN A 122 -16.93 0.98 24.94
CA ASN A 122 -17.99 -0.03 24.82
C ASN A 122 -18.20 -0.77 26.13
#